data_AF-A0A914E5S5-F1
#
_entry.id   AF-A0A914E5S5-F1
#
_cell.length_a   1.000
_cell.length_b   1.000
_cell.length_c   1.000
_cell.angle_alpha   90.00
_cell.angle_beta   90.00
_cell.angle_gamma   90.00
#
_symmetry.space_group_name_H-M   'P 1'
#
loop_
_entity.id
_entity.type
_entity.pdbx_description
1 polymer ?
#
loop_
_entity_poly.entity_id
_entity_poly.type
_entity_poly.pdbx_seq_one_letter_code
_entity_poly.pdbx_strand_id
1 'polypeptide(L)' 'MATLADLKKIYVSHDADGNGVLELDEAEQAYKALGSHAKHFDNFEAEFKKIAKNGTITFDDFKHFSNVNY' A
#
# COMPACT_ATOMS: atom_id res chain seq x y z
N MET A 1 3.84 13.48 -10.70
CA MET A 1 4.42 12.15 -10.48
C MET A 1 4.43 11.93 -8.98
N ALA A 2 3.73 10.91 -8.47
CA ALA A 2 3.83 10.59 -7.05
C ALA A 2 5.26 10.16 -6.74
N THR A 3 5.80 10.64 -5.63
CA THR A 3 7.17 10.32 -5.22
C THR A 3 7.17 9.26 -4.12
N LEU A 4 8.30 8.61 -3.89
CA LEU A 4 8.51 7.71 -2.74
C LEU A 4 8.14 8.38 -1.40
N ALA A 5 8.30 9.70 -1.30
CA ALA A 5 7.93 10.46 -0.11
C ALA A 5 6.41 10.55 0.08
N ASP A 6 5.64 10.69 -1.01
CA ASP A 6 4.17 10.72 -0.94
C ASP A 6 3.60 9.36 -0.55
N LEU A 7 4.14 8.29 -1.14
CA LEU A 7 3.84 6.91 -0.74
C LEU A 7 4.14 6.67 0.72
N LYS A 8 5.31 7.11 1.20
CA LYS A 8 5.72 6.93 2.58
C LYS A 8 4.83 7.72 3.53
N LYS A 9 4.37 8.91 3.15
CA LYS A 9 3.40 9.69 3.94
C LYS A 9 2.06 8.99 4.03
N ILE A 10 1.53 8.49 2.92
CA ILE A 10 0.26 7.74 2.91
C ILE A 10 0.42 6.49 3.77
N TYR A 11 1.48 5.71 3.55
CA TYR A 11 1.79 4.52 4.34
C TYR A 11 1.80 4.81 5.85
N VAL A 12 2.62 5.77 6.30
CA VAL A 12 2.75 6.12 7.72
C VAL A 12 1.47 6.74 8.29
N SER A 13 0.68 7.41 7.46
CA SER A 13 -0.60 7.98 7.90
C SER A 13 -1.71 6.93 8.04
N HIS A 14 -1.54 5.75 7.44
CA HIS A 14 -2.51 4.67 7.46
C HIS A 14 -2.08 3.47 8.33
N ASP A 15 -0.78 3.37 8.67
CA ASP A 15 -0.22 2.50 9.72
C ASP A 15 -0.67 3.03 11.10
N ALA A 16 -1.89 2.68 11.49
CA ALA A 16 -2.57 3.28 12.62
C ALA A 16 -2.07 2.73 13.96
N ASP A 17 -1.62 1.48 13.97
CA ASP A 17 -1.02 0.84 15.14
C ASP A 17 0.49 1.11 15.24
N GLY A 18 1.11 1.67 14.20
CA GLY A 18 2.51 2.05 14.17
C GLY A 18 3.44 0.84 14.18
N ASN A 19 2.94 -0.31 13.74
CA ASN A 19 3.70 -1.56 13.70
C ASN A 19 4.70 -1.58 12.53
N GLY A 20 4.61 -0.59 11.62
CA GLY A 20 5.49 -0.47 10.47
C GLY A 20 5.15 -1.41 9.32
N VAL A 21 3.96 -2.02 9.33
CA VAL A 21 3.32 -2.84 8.29
C VAL A 21 1.89 -2.33 8.05
N LEU A 22 1.25 -2.78 6.97
CA LEU A 22 -0.17 -2.51 6.74
C LEU A 22 -0.94 -3.82 6.68
N GLU A 23 -2.02 -3.90 7.46
CA GLU A 23 -3.00 -4.96 7.36
C GLU A 23 -3.89 -4.76 6.12
N LEU A 24 -4.75 -5.73 5.79
CA LEU A 24 -5.61 -5.67 4.61
C LEU A 24 -6.46 -4.38 4.58
N ASP A 25 -7.10 -4.04 5.70
CA ASP A 25 -7.94 -2.85 5.82
C ASP A 25 -7.14 -1.54 5.70
N GLU A 26 -5.95 -1.49 6.30
CA GLU A 26 -5.08 -0.30 6.24
C GLU A 26 -4.50 -0.12 4.83
N ALA A 27 -4.09 -1.22 4.21
CA ALA A 27 -3.58 -1.22 2.84
C ALA A 27 -4.66 -0.85 1.83
N GLU A 28 -5.90 -1.30 2.02
CA GLU A 28 -7.03 -0.92 1.16
C GLU A 28 -7.31 0.58 1.26
N GLN A 29 -7.28 1.15 2.47
CA GLN A 29 -7.45 2.59 2.67
C GLN A 29 -6.28 3.39 2.07
N ALA A 30 -5.05 2.96 2.30
CA ALA A 30 -3.86 3.57 1.72
C ALA A 30 -3.87 3.50 0.18
N TYR A 31 -4.34 2.38 -0.37
CA TYR A 31 -4.52 2.18 -1.81
C TYR A 31 -5.62 3.10 -2.38
N LYS A 32 -6.75 3.26 -1.69
CA LYS A 32 -7.80 4.23 -2.05
C LYS A 32 -7.28 5.67 -1.99
N ALA A 33 -6.45 6.00 -1.00
CA ALA A 33 -5.81 7.31 -0.86
C ALA A 33 -4.80 7.61 -1.99
N LEU A 34 -4.12 6.58 -2.52
CA LEU A 34 -3.29 6.73 -3.72
C LEU A 34 -4.10 7.14 -4.95
N GLY A 35 -5.37 6.74 -5.04
CA GLY A 35 -6.29 7.14 -6.11
C GLY A 35 -5.70 6.89 -7.50
N SER A 36 -5.48 7.95 -8.28
CA SER A 36 -4.90 7.86 -9.63
C SER A 36 -3.42 7.44 -9.68
N HIS A 37 -2.73 7.40 -8.54
CA HIS A 37 -1.34 6.94 -8.42
C HIS A 37 -1.24 5.45 -8.07
N ALA A 38 -2.33 4.83 -7.66
CA ALA A 38 -2.40 3.39 -7.45
C ALA A 38 -2.49 2.68 -8.81
N LYS A 39 -1.87 1.51 -8.91
CA LYS A 39 -2.08 0.60 -10.03
C LYS A 39 -3.50 0.05 -9.94
N HIS A 40 -4.22 0.00 -11.04
CA HIS A 40 -5.57 -0.57 -11.03
C HIS A 40 -5.47 -2.10 -11.01
N PHE A 41 -5.95 -2.72 -9.94
CA PHE A 41 -6.11 -4.17 -9.84
C PHE A 41 -7.59 -4.53 -9.89
N ASP A 42 -7.96 -5.52 -10.70
CA ASP A 42 -9.32 -6.07 -10.70
C ASP A 42 -9.70 -6.67 -9.34
N ASN A 43 -8.72 -7.22 -8.62
CA ASN A 43 -8.90 -7.75 -7.27
C ASN A 43 -7.69 -7.40 -6.38
N PHE A 44 -7.77 -6.26 -5.71
CA PHE A 44 -6.73 -5.81 -4.77
C PHE A 44 -6.48 -6.83 -3.66
N GLU A 45 -7.52 -7.44 -3.09
CA GLU A 45 -7.36 -8.43 -2.00
C GLU A 45 -6.56 -9.66 -2.46
N ALA A 46 -6.80 -10.13 -3.69
CA ALA A 46 -6.05 -11.26 -4.25
C ALA A 46 -4.57 -10.92 -4.42
N GLU A 47 -4.26 -9.71 -4.90
CA GLU A 47 -2.88 -9.25 -5.07
C GLU A 47 -2.21 -8.99 -3.71
N PHE A 48 -2.95 -8.41 -2.76
CA PHE A 48 -2.54 -8.27 -1.36
C PHE A 48 -2.16 -9.62 -0.77
N LYS A 49 -3.05 -10.61 -0.82
CA LYS A 49 -2.80 -11.95 -0.28
C LYS A 49 -1.61 -12.67 -0.91
N LYS A 50 -1.22 -12.34 -2.15
CA LYS A 50 -0.04 -12.92 -2.80
C LYS A 50 1.27 -12.43 -2.20
N ILE A 51 1.33 -11.16 -1.78
CA ILE A 51 2.55 -10.55 -1.25
C ILE A 51 2.54 -10.41 0.28
N ALA A 52 1.35 -10.38 0.89
CA ALA A 52 1.16 -10.28 2.32
C ALA A 52 1.77 -11.48 3.03
N LYS A 53 2.70 -11.22 3.95
CA LYS A 53 3.22 -12.22 4.87
C LYS A 53 2.42 -12.12 6.16
N ASN A 54 1.74 -13.21 6.50
CA ASN A 54 0.89 -13.31 7.70
C ASN A 54 -0.26 -12.29 7.74
N GLY A 55 -0.80 -11.90 6.57
CA GLY A 55 -1.90 -10.93 6.49
C GLY A 55 -1.48 -9.46 6.58
N THR A 56 -0.18 -9.18 6.58
CA THR A 56 0.38 -7.82 6.58
C THR A 56 1.37 -7.64 5.44
N ILE A 57 1.49 -6.40 4.95
CA ILE A 57 2.46 -6.02 3.91
C ILE A 57 3.42 -4.97 4.47
N THR A 58 4.67 -5.00 4.02
CA THR A 58 5.64 -3.95 4.39
C THR A 58 5.54 -2.75 3.45
N PHE A 59 6.23 -1.65 3.77
CA PHE A 59 6.33 -0.51 2.87
C PHE A 59 6.90 -0.88 1.49
N ASP A 60 7.77 -1.88 1.43
CA ASP A 60 8.35 -2.33 0.16
C ASP A 60 7.31 -3.04 -0.71
N ASP A 61 6.51 -3.92 -0.10
CA ASP A 61 5.37 -4.57 -0.73
C ASP A 61 4.31 -3.54 -1.16
N PHE A 62 4.07 -2.51 -0.34
CA PHE A 62 3.12 -1.44 -0.64
C PHE A 62 3.49 -0.65 -1.92
N LYS A 63 4.78 -0.45 -2.18
CA LYS A 63 5.25 0.18 -3.44
C LYS A 63 4.78 -0.59 -4.65
N HIS A 64 4.59 -1.91 -4.54
CA HIS A 64 4.11 -2.73 -5.65
C HIS A 64 2.73 -2.32 -6.14
N PHE A 65 1.87 -1.80 -5.25
CA PHE A 65 0.54 -1.29 -5.59
C PHE A 65 0.54 0.13 -6.15
N SER A 66 1.68 0.81 -6.12
CA SER A 66 1.83 2.17 -6.61
C SER A 66 2.45 2.19 -8.00
N ASN A 67 2.11 3.21 -8.80
CA ASN A 67 2.69 3.44 -10.12
C ASN A 67 3.91 4.40 -10.06
N VAL A 68 4.62 4.41 -8.93
CA VAL A 68 5.80 5.26 -8.75
C VAL A 68 6.98 4.58 -9.40
N ASN A 69 7.55 5.21 -10.43
CA ASN A 69 8.81 4.79 -11.01
C ASN A 69 9.95 5.10 -10.04
N TYR A 70 10.73 4.08 -9.70
CA TYR A 70 11.95 4.15 -8.90
C TYR A 70 13.18 4.05 -9.79
#